data_AF-A0A929J6N8-F1
#
_entry.id   AF-A0A929J6N8-F1
#
_cell.length_a   1.000
_cell.length_b   1.000
_cell.length_c   1.000
_cell.angle_alpha   90.00
_cell.angle_beta   90.00
_cell.angle_gamma   90.00
#
_symmetry.space_group_name_H-M   'P 1'
#
loop_
_entity.id
_entity.type
_entity.pdbx_description
1 polymer ?
#
loop_
_entity_poly.entity_id
_entity_poly.type
_entity_poly.pdbx_seq_one_letter_code
_entity_poly.pdbx_strand_id
1 'polypeptide(L)'
;MNKIKSGEITMQLRHRIISMVIVPFAALALTACSDDKSTTVQDGIVTAGPISNYDLAESIIPFPNDLLFQGSVTGTLNIPVDDPADLSDPKVAMNGVDGFSTNAPMSTG
;
A
#
# COMPACT_ATOMS: atom_id res chain seq x y z
N MET A 1 -31.07 48.23 40.13
CA MET A 1 -30.93 46.77 39.83
C MET A 1 -31.20 46.38 38.36
N ASN A 2 -31.08 47.27 37.35
CA ASN A 2 -31.46 46.93 35.95
C ASN A 2 -30.30 46.73 34.96
N LYS A 3 -29.03 47.00 35.33
CA LYS A 3 -27.91 46.91 34.38
C LYS A 3 -27.37 45.49 34.17
N ILE A 4 -27.45 44.62 35.17
CA ILE A 4 -26.91 43.24 35.10
C ILE A 4 -27.78 42.35 34.19
N LYS A 5 -29.11 42.53 34.20
CA LYS A 5 -30.04 41.73 33.39
C LYS A 5 -29.97 42.01 31.88
N SER A 6 -29.48 43.20 31.48
CA SER A 6 -29.32 43.56 30.07
C SER A 6 -28.06 43.00 29.42
N GLY A 7 -27.00 42.71 30.20
CA GLY A 7 -25.75 42.11 29.69
C GLY A 7 -25.84 40.59 29.49
N GLU A 8 -26.62 39.91 30.33
CA GLU A 8 -26.94 38.48 30.18
C GLU A 8 -27.74 38.20 28.89
N ILE A 9 -28.75 39.02 28.60
CA ILE A 9 -29.62 38.82 27.42
C ILE A 9 -28.85 39.03 26.11
N THR A 10 -27.91 39.98 26.06
CA THR A 10 -27.07 40.21 24.89
C THR A 10 -26.04 39.11 24.68
N MET A 11 -25.57 38.44 25.74
CA MET A 11 -24.66 37.29 25.60
C MET A 11 -25.38 36.03 25.12
N GLN A 12 -26.58 35.77 25.65
CA GLN A 12 -27.42 34.62 25.27
C GLN A 12 -27.93 34.72 23.82
N LEU A 13 -28.28 35.93 23.36
CA LEU A 13 -28.73 36.15 21.98
C LEU A 13 -27.58 35.93 20.97
N ARG A 14 -26.36 36.35 21.31
CA ARG A 14 -25.17 36.14 20.47
C ARG A 14 -24.78 34.66 20.42
N HIS A 15 -24.86 33.94 21.53
CA HIS A 15 -24.56 32.50 21.58
C HIS A 15 -25.55 31.66 20.76
N ARG A 16 -26.85 32.01 20.79
CA ARG A 16 -27.88 31.33 19.98
C ARG A 16 -27.72 31.60 18.48
N ILE A 17 -27.35 32.82 18.09
CA ILE A 17 -27.09 33.16 16.68
C ILE A 17 -25.83 32.44 16.17
N ILE A 18 -24.76 32.39 16.97
CA ILE A 18 -23.52 31.70 16.61
C ILE A 18 -23.75 30.18 16.46
N SER A 19 -24.50 29.56 17.39
CA SER A 19 -24.84 28.13 17.34
C SER A 19 -25.70 27.78 16.12
N MET A 20 -26.64 28.65 15.73
CA MET A 20 -27.54 28.43 14.60
C MET A 20 -26.86 28.50 13.23
N VAL A 21 -25.71 29.18 13.12
CA VAL A 21 -24.97 29.35 11.86
C VAL A 21 -23.86 28.31 11.70
N ILE A 22 -23.16 27.95 12.78
CA ILE A 22 -21.99 27.06 12.72
C ILE A 22 -22.40 25.60 12.48
N VAL A 23 -23.48 25.13 13.11
CA VAL A 23 -23.95 23.74 13.01
C VAL A 23 -24.35 23.33 11.58
N PRO A 24 -25.15 24.12 10.82
CA PRO A 24 -25.50 23.73 9.45
C PRO A 24 -24.29 23.80 8.50
N PHE A 25 -23.36 24.74 8.70
CA PHE A 25 -22.17 24.87 7.84
C PHE A 25 -21.23 23.65 7.96
N ALA A 26 -21.06 23.10 9.17
CA ALA A 26 -20.27 21.90 9.39
C ALA A 26 -20.90 20.65 8.74
N ALA A 27 -22.23 20.56 8.68
CA ALA A 27 -22.93 19.45 8.03
C ALA A 27 -22.78 19.47 6.50
N LEU A 28 -22.74 20.66 5.89
CA LEU A 28 -22.52 20.81 4.44
C LEU A 28 -21.06 20.54 4.01
N ALA A 29 -20.09 20.66 4.91
CA ALA A 29 -18.68 20.42 4.59
C ALA A 29 -18.33 18.93 4.40
N LEU A 30 -19.18 18.00 4.84
CA LEU A 30 -18.87 16.56 4.85
C LEU A 30 -19.15 15.84 3.53
N THR A 31 -19.94 16.43 2.61
CA THR A 31 -20.29 15.81 1.32
C THR A 31 -19.21 15.95 0.23
N ALA A 32 -18.03 16.48 0.55
CA ALA A 32 -16.95 16.71 -0.42
C ALA A 32 -16.05 15.48 -0.68
N CYS A 33 -16.26 14.36 0.03
CA CYS A 33 -15.54 13.11 -0.22
C CYS A 33 -16.38 12.20 -1.13
N SER A 34 -16.49 12.57 -2.41
CA SER A 34 -16.92 11.64 -3.46
C SER A 34 -15.70 10.85 -3.94
N ASP A 35 -15.86 9.54 -3.99
CA ASP A 35 -14.82 8.52 -4.13
C ASP A 35 -14.49 8.26 -5.61
N ASP A 36 -14.11 9.29 -6.36
CA ASP A 36 -13.78 9.14 -7.79
C ASP A 36 -12.42 8.45 -7.94
N LYS A 37 -12.40 7.11 -7.92
CA LYS A 37 -11.22 6.31 -8.22
C LYS A 37 -11.08 6.09 -9.72
N SER A 38 -10.14 6.80 -10.34
CA SER A 38 -9.82 6.64 -11.76
C SER A 38 -9.09 5.33 -12.03
N THR A 39 -9.68 4.44 -12.84
CA THR A 39 -9.08 3.15 -13.25
C THR A 39 -8.33 3.22 -14.58
N THR A 40 -8.18 4.42 -15.17
CA THR A 40 -7.50 4.64 -16.46
C THR A 40 -6.10 4.04 -16.55
N VAL A 41 -5.39 3.91 -15.42
CA VAL A 41 -4.08 3.24 -15.37
C VAL A 41 -4.19 1.70 -15.43
N GLN A 42 -5.25 1.11 -14.87
CA GLN A 42 -5.47 -0.34 -14.88
C GLN A 42 -5.89 -0.84 -16.25
N ASP A 43 -6.72 -0.07 -16.97
CA ASP A 43 -7.21 -0.46 -18.31
C ASP A 43 -6.08 -0.42 -19.38
N GLY A 44 -5.07 0.44 -19.17
CA GLY A 44 -3.88 0.52 -20.02
C GLY A 44 -2.85 -0.60 -19.79
N ILE A 45 -2.87 -1.28 -18.64
CA ILE A 45 -1.92 -2.35 -18.28
C ILE A 45 -2.19 -3.64 -19.06
N VAL A 46 -3.44 -3.89 -19.46
CA VAL A 46 -3.83 -5.12 -20.17
C VAL A 46 -3.23 -5.20 -21.60
N THR A 47 -2.70 -4.09 -22.12
CA THR A 47 -2.20 -3.98 -23.51
C THR A 47 -0.66 -3.87 -23.61
N ALA A 48 0.09 -3.74 -22.50
CA ALA A 48 1.51 -3.41 -22.57
C ALA A 48 2.40 -4.23 -21.60
N GLY A 49 2.73 -5.46 -21.99
CA GLY A 49 3.89 -6.19 -21.46
C GLY A 49 3.59 -7.53 -20.76
N PRO A 50 4.64 -8.32 -20.49
CA PRO A 50 4.51 -9.57 -19.74
C PRO A 50 4.06 -9.26 -18.31
N ILE A 51 2.88 -9.77 -17.93
CA ILE A 51 2.36 -9.70 -16.56
C ILE A 51 2.99 -10.85 -15.79
N SER A 52 3.54 -10.56 -14.62
CA SER A 52 4.12 -11.58 -13.76
C SER A 52 3.03 -12.37 -13.03
N ASN A 53 3.22 -13.69 -12.92
CA ASN A 53 2.37 -14.61 -12.16
C ASN A 53 2.68 -14.58 -10.65
N TYR A 54 3.18 -13.47 -10.13
CA TYR A 54 3.60 -13.34 -8.74
C TYR A 54 2.44 -13.59 -7.76
N ASP A 55 2.56 -14.67 -6.98
CA ASP A 55 1.59 -15.06 -5.96
C ASP A 55 2.33 -15.61 -4.73
N LEU A 56 2.26 -14.87 -3.62
CA LEU A 56 2.89 -15.27 -2.36
C LEU A 56 2.16 -16.42 -1.65
N ALA A 57 0.86 -16.60 -1.88
CA ALA A 57 0.10 -17.67 -1.25
C ALA A 57 0.49 -19.03 -1.82
N GLU A 58 0.73 -19.08 -3.13
CA GLU A 58 1.15 -20.27 -3.87
C GLU A 58 2.69 -20.37 -4.03
N SER A 59 3.45 -19.45 -3.41
CA SER A 59 4.91 -19.38 -3.51
C SER A 59 5.45 -19.24 -4.95
N ILE A 60 4.68 -18.60 -5.84
CA ILE A 60 5.11 -18.27 -7.20
C ILE A 60 5.87 -16.94 -7.14
N ILE A 61 7.20 -17.04 -7.13
CA ILE A 61 8.11 -15.91 -7.19
C ILE A 61 8.83 -15.95 -8.55
N PRO A 62 8.64 -14.93 -9.41
CA PRO A 62 9.35 -14.80 -10.68
C PRO A 62 10.85 -14.78 -10.46
N PHE A 63 11.61 -15.30 -11.41
CA PHE A 63 13.06 -15.25 -11.37
C PHE A 63 13.59 -14.34 -12.49
N PRO A 64 14.51 -13.41 -12.22
CA PRO A 64 15.08 -13.06 -10.92
C PRO A 64 14.19 -12.10 -10.09
N ASN A 65 14.23 -12.20 -8.75
CA ASN A 65 13.49 -11.32 -7.84
C ASN A 65 14.21 -11.14 -6.50
N ASP A 66 14.35 -9.90 -6.04
CA ASP A 66 15.09 -9.54 -4.83
C ASP A 66 14.52 -10.16 -3.54
N LEU A 67 13.24 -10.54 -3.54
CA LEU A 67 12.62 -11.27 -2.44
C LEU A 67 13.37 -12.58 -2.13
N LEU A 68 14.03 -13.18 -3.11
CA LEU A 68 14.83 -14.40 -2.93
C LEU A 68 16.15 -14.16 -2.18
N PHE A 69 16.52 -12.92 -1.85
CA PHE A 69 17.61 -12.63 -0.91
C PHE A 69 17.13 -12.48 0.54
N GLN A 70 15.82 -12.49 0.80
CA GLN A 70 15.29 -12.25 2.14
C GLN A 70 15.85 -13.24 3.15
N GLY A 71 16.31 -12.73 4.29
CA GLY A 71 16.93 -13.54 5.34
C GLY A 71 18.37 -13.96 5.06
N SER A 72 18.92 -13.65 3.89
CA SER A 72 20.35 -13.84 3.61
C SER A 72 21.19 -12.85 4.41
N VAL A 73 22.23 -13.34 5.07
CA VAL A 73 23.23 -12.52 5.78
C VAL A 73 24.52 -12.36 4.97
N THR A 74 24.69 -13.19 3.95
CA THR A 74 25.89 -13.30 3.11
C THR A 74 25.72 -12.63 1.76
N GLY A 75 24.53 -12.10 1.44
CA GLY A 75 24.24 -11.51 0.13
C GLY A 75 23.99 -12.53 -0.98
N THR A 76 24.08 -13.83 -0.67
CA THR A 76 23.73 -14.93 -1.56
C THR A 76 22.22 -15.12 -1.61
N LEU A 77 21.73 -15.83 -2.63
CA LEU A 77 20.33 -16.23 -2.70
C LEU A 77 19.94 -17.12 -1.50
N ASN A 78 18.69 -16.98 -1.06
CA ASN A 78 18.05 -17.72 0.02
C ASN A 78 16.69 -18.27 -0.45
N ILE A 79 16.71 -19.00 -1.57
CA ILE A 79 15.55 -19.69 -2.14
C ILE A 79 15.14 -20.82 -1.19
N PRO A 80 13.85 -20.93 -0.81
CA PRO A 80 13.36 -22.07 -0.03
C PRO A 80 13.60 -23.39 -0.78
N VAL A 81 14.17 -24.37 -0.06
CA VAL A 81 14.47 -25.73 -0.54
C VAL A 81 14.02 -26.74 0.51
N ASP A 82 13.62 -27.94 0.07
CA ASP A 82 13.14 -28.99 0.97
C ASP A 82 14.29 -29.63 1.77
N ASP A 83 15.42 -29.89 1.12
CA ASP A 83 16.64 -30.42 1.73
C ASP A 83 17.88 -29.62 1.26
N PRO A 84 18.51 -28.80 2.12
CA PRO A 84 19.71 -28.05 1.76
C PRO A 84 20.94 -28.93 1.53
N ALA A 85 20.91 -30.23 1.86
CA ALA A 85 21.97 -31.18 1.56
C ALA A 85 21.81 -31.85 0.18
N ASP A 86 20.66 -31.71 -0.48
CA ASP A 86 20.43 -32.26 -1.82
C ASP A 86 21.10 -31.38 -2.89
N LEU A 87 22.36 -31.68 -3.17
CA LEU A 87 23.14 -30.98 -4.20
C LEU A 87 22.67 -31.28 -5.64
N SER A 88 21.72 -32.21 -5.82
CA SER A 88 21.08 -32.43 -7.13
C SER A 88 19.93 -31.46 -7.40
N ASP A 89 19.39 -30.81 -6.35
CA ASP A 89 18.44 -29.70 -6.51
C ASP A 89 19.17 -28.45 -7.01
N PRO A 90 18.86 -27.95 -8.23
CA PRO A 90 19.48 -26.75 -8.76
C PRO A 90 19.28 -25.52 -7.87
N LYS A 91 18.19 -25.44 -7.08
CA LYS A 91 17.96 -24.32 -6.14
C LYS A 91 18.99 -24.31 -5.02
N VAL A 92 19.41 -25.47 -4.52
CA VAL A 92 20.48 -25.59 -3.51
C VAL A 92 21.78 -25.06 -4.07
N ALA A 93 22.14 -25.46 -5.30
CA ALA A 93 23.34 -24.94 -5.97
C ALA A 93 23.26 -23.42 -6.21
N MET A 94 22.09 -22.89 -6.57
CA MET A 94 21.86 -21.47 -6.79
C MET A 94 21.97 -20.63 -5.51
N ASN A 95 21.59 -21.16 -4.35
CA ASN A 95 21.79 -20.48 -3.07
C ASN A 95 23.28 -20.29 -2.70
N GLY A 96 24.18 -20.99 -3.39
CA GLY A 96 25.63 -20.83 -3.24
C GLY A 96 26.26 -19.73 -4.11
N VAL A 97 25.51 -19.11 -5.04
CA VAL A 97 26.05 -18.06 -5.91
C VAL A 97 25.71 -16.65 -5.43
N ASP A 98 26.60 -15.70 -5.76
CA ASP A 98 26.46 -14.27 -5.44
C ASP A 98 25.50 -13.57 -6.41
N GLY A 99 24.21 -13.91 -6.27
CA GLY A 99 23.09 -13.25 -6.94
C GLY A 99 22.69 -13.81 -8.31
N PHE A 100 21.96 -12.98 -9.06
CA PHE A 100 21.36 -13.36 -10.35
C PHE A 100 22.29 -13.08 -11.54
N SER A 101 22.08 -13.82 -12.63
CA SER A 101 22.79 -13.56 -13.90
C SER A 101 22.43 -12.16 -14.45
N THR A 102 23.46 -11.39 -14.82
CA THR A 102 23.30 -10.07 -15.46
C THR A 102 22.92 -10.15 -16.95
N ASN A 103 22.98 -11.35 -17.54
CA ASN A 103 22.74 -11.59 -18.96
C ASN A 103 21.47 -12.43 -19.21
N ALA A 104 20.87 -13.02 -18.17
CA ALA A 104 19.68 -13.82 -18.31
C ALA A 104 18.43 -12.93 -18.31
N PRO A 105 17.47 -13.16 -19.22
CA PRO A 105 16.20 -12.45 -19.21
C PRO A 105 15.33 -12.86 -18.00
N MET A 106 14.46 -11.95 -17.57
CA MET A 106 13.48 -12.20 -16.51
C MET A 106 12.38 -13.16 -17.00
N SER A 107 12.03 -14.16 -16.19
CA SER A 107 10.86 -15.02 -16.35
C SER A 107 9.69 -14.47 -15.54
N THR A 108 8.46 -14.62 -16.03
CA THR A 108 7.24 -14.13 -15.37
C THR A 108 6.71 -15.04 -14.26
N GLY A 109 7.23 -16.26 -14.15
CA GLY A 109 6.63 -17.35 -13.37
C GLY A 109 5.76 -18.25 -14.23
#